data_AF-A0A399F273-F1
#
_entry.id   AF-A0A399F273-F1
#
_cell.length_a   1.000
_cell.length_b   1.000
_cell.length_c   1.000
_cell.angle_alpha   90.00
_cell.angle_beta   90.00
_cell.angle_gamma   90.00
#
_symmetry.space_group_name_H-M   'P 1'
#
loop_
_entity.id
_entity.type
_entity.pdbx_description
1 polymer ?
#
loop_
_entity_poly.entity_id
_entity_poly.type
_entity_poly.pdbx_seq_one_letter_code
_entity_poly.pdbx_strand_id
1 'polypeptide(L)' 'MRVELFWQILENATVVRWDGKRKYCLVYLPGLGYRLYRREGHWVLLLVVGPEARRWAATFGVEVDGAAA' A
#
# COMPACT_ATOMS: atom_id res chain seq x y z
N MET A 1 -3.15 2.20 12.52
CA MET A 1 -2.00 1.57 13.21
C MET A 1 -0.87 2.57 13.38
N ARG A 2 -0.02 2.39 14.39
CA ARG A 2 1.20 3.17 14.56
C ARG A 2 2.17 2.95 13.40
N VAL A 3 2.95 3.97 13.04
CA VAL A 3 3.90 3.89 11.91
C VAL A 3 4.95 2.79 12.11
N GLU A 4 5.35 2.52 13.35
CA GLU A 4 6.34 1.47 13.68
C GLU A 4 5.80 0.07 13.34
N LEU A 5 4.52 -0.20 13.62
CA LEU A 5 3.87 -1.45 13.23
C LEU A 5 3.73 -1.57 11.71
N PHE A 6 3.50 -0.44 11.04
CA PHE A 6 3.43 -0.43 9.59
C PHE A 6 4.79 -0.78 8.96
N TRP A 7 5.91 -0.31 9.52
CA TRP A 7 7.24 -0.70 9.05
C TRP A 7 7.47 -2.20 9.16
N GLN A 8 7.06 -2.84 10.26
CA GLN A 8 7.13 -4.30 10.43
C GLN A 8 6.29 -5.06 9.39
N ILE A 9 5.15 -4.50 8.96
CA ILE A 9 4.36 -5.09 7.87
C ILE A 9 5.16 -5.07 6.56
N LEU A 10 5.87 -3.98 6.27
CA LEU A 10 6.64 -3.85 5.03
C LEU A 10 7.78 -4.85 4.94
N GLU A 11 8.37 -5.27 6.06
CA GLU A 11 9.42 -6.30 6.10
C GLU A 11 8.96 -7.64 5.52
N ASN A 12 7.66 -7.93 5.58
CA ASN A 12 7.05 -9.16 5.08
C ASN A 12 6.39 -9.00 3.71
N ALA A 13 6.49 -7.82 3.09
CA ALA A 13 5.86 -7.52 1.82
C ALA A 13 6.76 -7.87 0.63
N THR A 14 6.16 -8.45 -0.42
CA THR A 14 6.87 -8.69 -1.69
C THR A 14 6.67 -7.56 -2.70
N VAL A 15 5.66 -6.71 -2.49
CA VAL A 15 5.48 -5.47 -3.24
C VAL A 15 5.28 -4.33 -2.25
N VAL A 16 6.04 -3.27 -2.42
CA VAL A 16 5.86 -1.98 -1.74
C VAL A 16 5.98 -0.89 -2.80
N ARG A 17 4.93 -0.10 -2.95
CA ARG A 17 4.88 1.04 -3.89
C ARG A 17 4.28 2.24 -3.17
N TRP A 18 4.92 3.39 -3.34
CA TRP A 18 4.49 4.65 -2.77
C TRP A 18 4.06 5.60 -3.87
N ASP A 19 3.16 6.51 -3.55
CA ASP A 19 2.97 7.70 -4.38
C ASP A 19 4.18 8.63 -4.27
N GLY A 20 4.30 9.58 -5.21
CA GLY A 20 5.41 10.54 -5.23
C GLY A 20 5.53 11.39 -3.97
N LYS A 21 4.44 11.57 -3.20
CA LYS A 21 4.43 12.35 -1.94
C LYS A 21 4.63 11.50 -0.69
N ARG A 22 4.79 10.18 -0.82
CA ARG A 22 4.86 9.21 0.30
C ARG A 22 3.67 9.30 1.28
N LYS A 23 2.49 9.68 0.77
CA LYS A 23 1.23 9.72 1.50
C LYS A 23 0.46 8.41 1.41
N TYR A 24 0.52 7.73 0.27
CA TYR A 24 -0.20 6.48 0.01
C TYR A 24 0.78 5.36 -0.32
N CYS A 25 0.51 4.16 0.20
CA CYS A 25 1.35 2.99 -0.01
C CYS A 25 0.51 1.78 -0.40
N LEU A 26 0.77 1.20 -1.56
CA LEU A 26 0.27 -0.12 -1.94
C LEU A 26 1.27 -1.18 -1.49
N VAL A 27 0.77 -2.20 -0.82
CA VAL A 27 1.56 -3.31 -0.28
C VAL A 27 0.95 -4.63 -0.73
N TYR A 28 1.77 -5.61 -1.13
CA TYR A 28 1.34 -7.00 -1.28
C TYR A 28 2.00 -7.86 -0.20
N LEU A 29 1.16 -8.58 0.55
CA LEU A 29 1.60 -9.54 1.57
C LEU A 29 1.28 -10.96 1.07
N PRO A 30 2.26 -11.88 0.96
CA PRO A 30 2.00 -13.28 0.62
C PRO A 30 0.95 -13.93 1.53
N GLY A 31 0.04 -14.71 0.94
CA GLY A 31 -1.09 -15.33 1.66
C GLY A 31 -2.21 -14.37 2.08
N LEU A 32 -1.97 -13.07 1.96
CA LEU A 32 -2.83 -12.02 2.51
C LEU A 32 -3.30 -11.00 1.44
N GLY A 33 -2.64 -10.92 0.28
CA GLY A 33 -3.01 -10.09 -0.86
C GLY A 33 -2.63 -8.61 -0.75
N TYR A 34 -3.15 -7.80 -1.68
CA TYR A 34 -2.90 -6.36 -1.74
C TYR A 34 -3.62 -5.59 -0.62
N ARG A 35 -2.99 -4.50 -0.17
CA ARG A 35 -3.50 -3.55 0.81
C ARG A 35 -3.04 -2.15 0.46
N LEU A 36 -3.95 -1.18 0.51
CA LEU A 36 -3.65 0.23 0.29
C LEU A 36 -3.72 0.97 1.62
N TYR A 37 -2.66 1.70 1.93
CA TYR A 37 -2.52 2.45 3.16
C TYR A 37 -2.38 3.95 2.90
N ARG A 38 -2.79 4.76 3.88
CA ARG A 38 -2.54 6.21 3.94
C ARG A 38 -1.75 6.55 5.18
N ARG A 39 -0.65 7.28 5.03
CA ARG A 39 0.17 7.80 6.11
C ARG A 39 -0.36 9.17 6.56
N GLU A 40 -0.54 9.33 7.87
CA GLU A 40 -1.01 10.55 8.53
C GLU A 40 -0.14 10.80 9.79
N GLY A 41 0.95 11.53 9.64
CA GLY A 41 1.92 11.77 10.72
C GLY A 41 2.52 10.47 11.27
N HIS A 42 2.24 10.18 12.55
CA HIS A 42 2.67 8.96 13.26
C HIS A 42 1.72 7.77 13.09
N TRP A 43 0.66 7.93 12.29
CA TRP A 43 -0.36 6.92 12.07
C TRP A 43 -0.40 6.49 10.60
N VAL A 44 -0.82 5.25 10.39
CA VAL A 44 -1.10 4.67 9.08
C VAL A 44 -2.50 4.05 9.11
N LEU A 45 -3.32 4.39 8.12
CA LEU A 45 -4.69 3.93 7.97
C LEU A 45 -4.75 2.92 6.82
N LEU A 46 -5.37 1.77 7.06
CA LEU A 46 -5.70 0.82 5.99
C LEU A 46 -6.96 1.31 5.29
N LEU A 47 -6.87 1.58 3.99
CA LEU A 47 -7.98 2.10 3.20
C LEU A 47 -8.74 1.00 2.48
N VAL A 48 -8.00 0.09 1.83
CA VAL A 48 -8.57 -0.93 0.93
C VAL A 48 -7.77 -2.22 1.07
N VAL A 49 -8.44 -3.37 0.94
CA VAL A 49 -7.85 -4.71 0.97
C VAL A 49 -8.20 -5.49 -0.30
N GLY A 50 -7.41 -6.51 -0.59
CA GLY A 50 -7.65 -7.43 -1.71
C GLY A 50 -7.40 -6.80 -3.08
N PRO A 51 -7.90 -7.42 -4.17
CA PRO A 51 -7.67 -6.96 -5.54
C PRO A 51 -8.10 -5.50 -5.78
N GLU A 52 -9.09 -5.02 -5.02
CA GLU A 52 -9.53 -3.61 -5.02
C GLU A 52 -8.40 -2.64 -4.71
N ALA A 53 -7.51 -2.99 -3.76
CA ALA A 53 -6.43 -2.10 -3.35
C ALA A 53 -5.50 -1.76 -4.52
N ARG A 54 -5.24 -2.74 -5.41
CA ARG A 54 -4.46 -2.51 -6.63
C ARG A 54 -5.19 -1.62 -7.62
N ARG A 55 -6.51 -1.78 -7.79
CA ARG A 55 -7.32 -0.94 -8.69
C ARG A 55 -7.34 0.51 -8.24
N TRP A 56 -7.53 0.74 -6.94
CA TRP A 56 -7.63 2.08 -6.38
C TRP A 56 -6.28 2.79 -6.25
N ALA A 57 -5.16 2.05 -6.19
CA ALA A 57 -3.81 2.61 -6.03
C ALA A 57 -3.51 3.75 -7.03
N ALA A 58 -3.89 3.58 -8.30
CA ALA A 58 -3.69 4.57 -9.35
C ALA A 58 -4.44 5.88 -9.07
N THR A 59 -5.68 5.80 -8.56
CA THR A 59 -6.49 6.98 -8.15
C THR A 59 -5.81 7.77 -7.04
N PHE A 60 -4.97 7.12 -6.23
CA PHE A 60 -4.19 7.76 -5.17
C PHE A 60 -2.76 8.13 -5.59
N GLY A 61 -2.44 8.03 -6.88
CA GLY A 61 -1.12 8.38 -7.42
C GLY A 61 -0.01 7.37 -7.11
N VAL A 62 -0.37 6.15 -6.70
CA VAL A 62 0.58 5.05 -6.52
C VAL A 62 0.70 4.31 -7.85
N GLU A 63 1.87 4.40 -8.48
CA GLU A 63 2.14 3.70 -9.73
C GLU A 63 2.31 2.20 -9.47
N VAL A 64 1.59 1.40 -10.25
CA VAL A 64 1.67 -0.06 -10.20
C VAL A 64 2.16 -0.53 -11.57
N ASP A 65 3.44 -0.90 -11.66
CA ASP A 65 4.01 -1.43 -12.90
C ASP A 65 3.17 -2.64 -13.38
N GLY A 66 2.85 -2.68 -14.68
CA GLY A 66 2.17 -3.82 -15.31
C GLY A 66 0.65 -3.80 -15.27
N ALA A 67 0.01 -2.70 -15.67
CA ALA A 67 -1.20 -2.82 -16.47
C ALA A 67 -0.76 -3.35 -17.84
N ALA A 68 -0.57 -4.66 -17.96
CA ALA A 68 -0.57 -5.28 -19.28
C ALA A 68 -1.96 -5.02 -19.88
N ALA A 69 -1.95 -4.38 -21.04
CA ALA A 69 -3.09 -4.20 -21.93
C ALA A 69 -3.78 -5.52 -22.26
#